data_AF-A0A0U3EXL8-F1
#
_entry.id   AF-A0A0U3EXL8-F1
#
_cell.length_a   1.000
_cell.length_b   1.000
_cell.length_c   1.000
_cell.angle_alpha   90.00
_cell.angle_beta   90.00
_cell.angle_gamma   90.00
#
_symmetry.space_group_name_H-M   'P 1'
#
loop_
_entity.id
_entity.type
_entity.pdbx_description
1 polymer ?
#
loop_
_entity_poly.entity_id
_entity_poly.type
_entity_poly.pdbx_seq_one_letter_code
_entity_poly.pdbx_strand_id
1 'polypeptide(L)'
;MTACAIEPEAAPGDGAPEVGCTITADGAYAARLTLDGDCWFPERWTLDGPEPYAVPLPGNQPEEPGTEVQPMGDGRVLIRRPTDGRHVFSLLYPTGPGTGEVLLGAVECADEDAPLRLLPPAPGGERAYALAVGRRSSTLWLVAGGAFGPERLTEIPGRCSGGVWLDHAGRMLALDREVGGRTKTVVVDLGRGGEVSPFLQITEGSDDRLLLADPDSGLLLIRSDAPSPGEDRLGWGVLGSTLPVRFPECLRVPDCSVTPFAIQPGLVLMPESCAVALRVQGPMGGWLGLWRPDGRQVHHLPAPAGWLTGAGLWTRDGVLQLPCATAEMPCGLARVAAPSAPSGGAGDAADPGDAGGTGPAGSTEGGAAVRALRGAASSAADEQSQAGLAAADAPSHVGLAAADAPSQAGLAAADGPSLSGLPAADEPSEPEPPEPVVARPVPLREAPLGRLVTN
;
A
#
# COMPACT_ATOMS: atom_id res chain seq x y z
N MET A 1 1.69 -49.25 27.80
CA MET A 1 0.91 -48.00 27.95
C MET A 1 1.70 -46.91 27.27
N THR A 2 1.34 -46.63 26.02
CA THR A 2 2.01 -45.65 25.16
C THR A 2 0.97 -44.57 24.93
N ALA A 3 1.14 -43.42 25.58
CA ALA A 3 0.28 -42.27 25.38
C ALA A 3 0.85 -41.45 24.22
N CYS A 4 0.10 -41.37 23.13
CA CYS A 4 0.36 -40.46 22.02
C CYS A 4 -0.07 -39.05 22.43
N ALA A 5 0.87 -38.10 22.47
CA ALA A 5 0.57 -36.68 22.46
C ALA A 5 0.55 -36.22 21.00
N ILE A 6 -0.58 -35.64 20.58
CA ILE A 6 -0.77 -35.01 19.27
C ILE A 6 -0.51 -33.52 19.53
N GLU A 7 0.59 -32.98 19.03
CA GLU A 7 0.81 -31.53 19.00
C GLU A 7 -0.04 -30.91 17.89
N PRO A 8 -0.76 -29.80 18.14
CA PRO A 8 -1.50 -29.10 17.11
C PRO A 8 -0.53 -28.27 16.24
N GLU A 9 -0.61 -28.48 14.93
CA GLU A 9 0.03 -27.63 13.91
C GLU A 9 -0.44 -26.17 14.08
N ALA A 10 0.48 -25.29 14.44
CA ALA A 10 0.26 -23.86 14.45
C ALA A 10 0.27 -23.34 13.00
N ALA A 11 -0.83 -22.71 12.59
CA ALA A 11 -0.90 -21.94 11.35
C ALA A 11 0.15 -20.81 11.35
N PRO A 12 0.74 -20.45 10.20
CA PRO A 12 1.65 -19.32 10.13
C PRO A 12 0.84 -18.01 10.17
N GLY A 13 0.77 -17.38 11.34
CA GLY A 13 0.16 -16.07 11.55
C GLY A 13 0.87 -15.32 12.67
N ASP A 14 1.34 -14.11 12.33
CA ASP A 14 1.96 -13.09 13.18
C ASP A 14 3.27 -13.43 13.89
N GLY A 15 4.36 -13.29 13.11
CA GLY A 15 5.63 -12.84 13.66
C GLY A 15 5.51 -11.41 14.23
N ALA A 16 6.40 -11.05 15.14
CA ALA A 16 6.54 -9.71 15.70
C ALA A 16 6.30 -8.60 14.65
N PRO A 17 5.69 -7.45 15.02
CA PRO A 17 5.28 -6.43 14.07
C PRO A 17 6.46 -6.11 13.15
N GLU A 18 6.33 -6.38 11.84
CA GLU A 18 7.28 -5.87 10.86
C GLU A 18 7.24 -4.35 11.04
N VAL A 19 8.30 -3.79 11.64
CA VAL A 19 8.48 -2.36 11.89
C VAL A 19 8.64 -1.68 10.54
N GLY A 20 7.52 -1.49 9.86
CA GLY A 20 7.44 -0.98 8.51
C GLY A 20 7.65 0.53 8.50
N CYS A 21 8.34 1.00 7.47
CA CYS A 21 8.32 2.41 7.10
C CYS A 21 7.19 2.61 6.08
N THR A 22 6.22 3.45 6.42
CA THR A 22 5.10 3.77 5.54
C THR A 22 5.36 5.13 4.88
N ILE A 23 5.15 5.24 3.58
CA ILE A 23 5.42 6.45 2.79
C ILE A 23 4.09 7.01 2.26
N THR A 24 3.90 8.33 2.27
CA THR A 24 2.73 8.98 1.63
C THR A 24 2.71 8.69 0.13
N ALA A 25 1.53 8.73 -0.48
CA ALA A 25 1.36 8.40 -1.90
C ALA A 25 2.17 9.31 -2.84
N ASP A 26 2.42 10.55 -2.46
CA ASP A 26 3.25 11.51 -3.18
C ASP A 26 4.77 11.37 -2.91
N GLY A 27 5.14 10.56 -1.93
CA GLY A 27 6.53 10.36 -1.53
C GLY A 27 7.14 11.44 -0.66
N ALA A 28 6.37 12.44 -0.23
CA ALA A 28 6.92 13.57 0.52
C ALA A 28 7.32 13.19 1.96
N TYR A 29 6.50 12.36 2.61
CA TYR A 29 6.69 11.99 4.00
C TYR A 29 6.72 10.48 4.21
N ALA A 30 7.45 10.04 5.22
CA ALA A 30 7.33 8.68 5.74
C ALA A 30 7.22 8.68 7.27
N ALA A 31 6.68 7.62 7.83
CA ALA A 31 6.65 7.40 9.27
C ALA A 31 6.98 5.95 9.60
N ARG A 32 7.65 5.77 10.74
CA ARG A 32 7.98 4.45 11.29
C ARG A 32 8.03 4.51 12.81
N LEU A 33 7.91 3.35 13.45
CA LEU A 33 8.34 3.19 14.84
C LEU A 33 9.83 2.85 14.85
N THR A 34 10.56 3.35 15.84
CA THR A 34 11.99 3.09 16.02
C THR A 34 12.29 2.94 17.51
N LEU A 35 13.44 2.34 17.84
CA LEU A 35 13.85 2.11 19.22
C LEU A 35 14.85 3.16 19.68
N ASP A 36 14.67 3.67 20.90
CA ASP A 36 15.71 4.31 21.71
C ASP A 36 15.87 3.49 23.00
N GLY A 37 17.01 2.79 23.12
CA GLY A 37 17.16 1.72 24.09
C GLY A 37 16.11 0.63 23.88
N ASP A 38 15.29 0.39 24.90
CA ASP A 38 14.19 -0.59 24.88
C ASP A 38 12.81 0.06 24.64
N CYS A 39 12.77 1.37 24.36
CA CYS A 39 11.51 2.12 24.21
C CYS A 39 11.23 2.41 22.74
N TRP A 40 10.04 2.06 22.26
CA TRP A 40 9.58 2.45 20.93
C TRP A 40 9.13 3.91 20.93
N PHE A 41 9.46 4.62 19.86
CA PHE A 41 8.94 5.96 19.60
C PHE A 41 8.65 6.19 18.11
N PRO A 42 7.69 7.04 17.76
CA PRO A 42 7.42 7.41 16.37
C PRO A 42 8.49 8.32 15.80
N GLU A 43 8.83 8.12 14.54
CA GLU A 43 9.76 8.96 13.80
C GLU A 43 9.15 9.34 12.46
N ARG A 44 9.24 10.63 12.12
CA ARG A 44 8.76 11.18 10.85
C ARG A 44 9.93 11.49 9.95
N TRP A 45 9.86 11.08 8.70
CA TRP A 45 10.85 11.36 7.67
C TRP A 45 10.27 12.34 6.66
N THR A 46 11.09 13.28 6.19
CA THR A 46 10.81 14.12 5.01
C THR A 46 11.75 13.68 3.90
N LEU A 47 11.21 13.37 2.72
CA LEU A 47 11.89 12.67 1.64
C LEU A 47 11.95 13.47 0.32
N ASP A 48 11.12 14.49 0.17
CA ASP A 48 11.03 15.36 -1.01
C ASP A 48 12.04 16.53 -0.99
N GLY A 49 12.77 16.70 0.10
CA GLY A 49 13.86 17.66 0.22
C GLY A 49 15.13 17.25 -0.56
N PRO A 50 16.10 18.18 -0.70
CA PRO A 50 17.39 17.87 -1.32
C PRO A 50 18.16 16.78 -0.57
N GLU A 51 18.01 16.74 0.75
CA GLU A 51 18.54 15.70 1.63
C GLU A 51 17.40 15.19 2.52
N PRO A 52 17.21 13.87 2.65
CA PRO A 52 16.21 13.31 3.53
C PRO A 52 16.60 13.58 4.99
N TYR A 53 15.62 13.83 5.84
CA TYR A 53 15.86 13.98 7.27
C TYR A 53 14.73 13.38 8.09
N ALA A 54 15.08 12.90 9.28
CA ALA A 54 14.16 12.34 10.24
C ALA A 54 13.99 13.30 11.44
N VAL A 55 12.77 13.32 11.98
CA VAL A 55 12.43 14.03 13.21
C VAL A 55 11.84 13.00 14.18
N PRO A 56 12.49 12.76 15.33
CA PRO A 56 11.92 11.92 16.38
C PRO A 56 10.70 12.63 16.96
N LEU A 57 9.63 11.88 17.21
CA LEU A 57 8.40 12.37 17.82
C LEU A 57 8.13 11.62 19.13
N PRO A 58 9.03 11.68 20.14
CA PRO A 58 8.81 11.03 21.41
C PRO A 58 7.56 11.62 22.06
N GLY A 59 6.60 10.77 22.39
CA GLY A 59 5.43 11.15 23.18
C GLY A 59 5.79 11.40 24.63
N ASN A 60 4.76 11.49 25.49
CA ASN A 60 4.96 11.55 26.94
C ASN A 60 5.17 10.16 27.57
N GLN A 61 5.17 9.12 26.73
CA GLN A 61 5.28 7.72 27.09
C GLN A 61 6.00 6.93 25.98
N PRO A 62 6.66 5.81 26.29
CA PRO A 62 7.06 4.82 25.30
C PRO A 62 5.86 4.24 24.56
N GLU A 63 6.06 3.80 23.32
CA GLU A 63 5.02 3.12 22.55
C GLU A 63 5.00 1.61 22.83
N GLU A 64 3.81 1.07 23.00
CA GLU A 64 3.58 -0.33 23.31
C GLU A 64 3.51 -1.20 22.04
N PRO A 65 3.73 -2.52 22.15
CA PRO A 65 3.51 -3.45 21.04
C PRO A 65 2.09 -3.33 20.45
N GLY A 66 1.99 -3.37 19.11
CA GLY A 66 0.72 -3.19 18.39
C GLY A 66 0.36 -1.73 18.10
N THR A 67 1.22 -0.78 18.48
CA THR A 67 1.15 0.60 17.98
C THR A 67 1.43 0.63 16.47
N GLU A 68 0.65 1.43 15.74
CA GLU A 68 0.86 1.66 14.30
C GLU A 68 0.99 3.16 14.02
N VAL A 69 1.81 3.50 13.04
CA VAL A 69 2.02 4.90 12.61
C VAL A 69 1.85 5.05 11.10
N GLN A 70 1.32 6.19 10.69
CA GLN A 70 1.10 6.54 9.28
C GLN A 70 1.40 8.02 9.05
N PRO A 71 2.21 8.39 8.04
CA PRO A 71 2.41 9.80 7.71
C PRO A 71 1.15 10.40 7.07
N MET A 72 0.90 11.68 7.36
CA MET A 72 -0.12 12.50 6.71
C MET A 72 0.55 13.44 5.69
N GLY A 73 -0.21 13.89 4.69
CA GLY A 73 0.30 14.77 3.61
C GLY A 73 0.72 16.17 4.07
N ASP A 74 0.32 16.57 5.28
CA ASP A 74 0.72 17.83 5.90
C ASP A 74 1.97 17.71 6.80
N GLY A 75 2.62 16.54 6.80
CA GLY A 75 3.80 16.27 7.60
C GLY A 75 3.50 15.95 9.07
N ARG A 76 2.25 15.72 9.47
CA ARG A 76 1.92 15.10 10.76
C ARG A 76 2.02 13.57 10.68
N VAL A 77 2.03 12.91 11.83
CA VAL A 77 2.00 11.43 11.92
C VAL A 77 0.75 11.01 12.68
N LEU A 78 -0.12 10.23 12.03
CA LEU A 78 -1.18 9.52 12.71
C LEU A 78 -0.58 8.36 13.50
N ILE A 79 -0.94 8.26 14.78
CA ILE A 79 -0.61 7.13 15.63
C ILE A 79 -1.89 6.44 16.08
N ARG A 80 -1.91 5.11 15.99
CA ARG A 80 -2.95 4.24 16.54
C ARG A 80 -2.36 3.44 17.69
N ARG A 81 -2.95 3.56 18.88
CA ARG A 81 -2.56 2.82 20.09
C ARG A 81 -3.67 1.88 20.55
N PRO A 82 -3.41 0.58 20.75
CA PRO A 82 -4.32 -0.29 21.49
C PRO A 82 -4.34 0.09 22.98
N THR A 83 -5.51 0.21 23.59
CA THR A 83 -5.67 0.51 25.02
C THR A 83 -6.96 -0.10 25.55
N ASP A 84 -6.88 -1.05 26.48
CA ASP A 84 -8.03 -1.68 27.17
C ASP A 84 -9.23 -1.99 26.25
N GLY A 85 -8.99 -2.73 25.17
CA GLY A 85 -10.03 -3.14 24.20
C GLY A 85 -10.47 -2.03 23.22
N ARG A 86 -9.78 -0.88 23.23
CA ARG A 86 -10.03 0.26 22.33
C ARG A 86 -8.82 0.56 21.46
N HIS A 87 -9.06 1.31 20.40
CA HIS A 87 -8.03 1.83 19.51
C HIS A 87 -8.07 3.36 19.57
N VAL A 88 -7.07 3.97 20.20
CA VAL A 88 -6.96 5.42 20.34
C VAL A 88 -6.15 5.99 19.18
N PHE A 89 -6.64 7.08 18.59
CA PHE A 89 -5.99 7.76 17.46
C PHE A 89 -5.59 9.17 17.85
N SER A 90 -4.34 9.53 17.56
CA SER A 90 -3.82 10.89 17.74
C SER A 90 -3.00 11.34 16.53
N LEU A 91 -2.90 12.65 16.32
CA LEU A 91 -1.93 13.25 15.39
C LEU A 91 -0.75 13.80 16.16
N LEU A 92 0.44 13.33 15.79
CA LEU A 92 1.72 13.79 16.32
C LEU A 92 2.33 14.80 15.35
N TYR A 93 2.93 15.86 15.90
CA TYR A 93 3.61 16.88 15.12
C TYR A 93 4.79 17.46 15.91
N PRO A 94 5.87 17.89 15.23
CA PRO A 94 7.01 18.47 15.91
C PRO A 94 6.63 19.79 16.59
N THR A 95 6.99 19.95 17.86
CA THR A 95 6.77 21.19 18.63
C THR A 95 8.03 21.55 19.42
N GLY A 96 8.91 22.35 18.82
CA GLY A 96 10.19 22.71 19.44
C GLY A 96 11.02 21.46 19.77
N PRO A 97 11.50 21.28 21.02
CA PRO A 97 12.25 20.09 21.42
C PRO A 97 11.37 18.85 21.69
N GLY A 98 10.04 18.97 21.61
CA GLY A 98 9.12 17.89 21.95
C GLY A 98 8.11 17.59 20.85
N THR A 99 7.12 16.79 21.22
CA THR A 99 6.05 16.35 20.33
C THR A 99 4.73 16.96 20.79
N GLY A 100 4.05 17.64 19.88
CA GLY A 100 2.66 18.00 20.06
C GLY A 100 1.78 16.81 19.70
N GLU A 101 0.72 16.59 20.48
CA GLU A 101 -0.23 15.51 20.27
C GLU A 101 -1.67 16.06 20.25
N VAL A 102 -2.43 15.73 19.22
CA VAL A 102 -3.87 16.04 19.11
C VAL A 102 -4.65 14.74 19.12
N LEU A 103 -5.41 14.48 20.18
CA LEU A 103 -6.33 13.35 20.26
C LEU A 103 -7.45 13.52 19.23
N LEU A 104 -7.64 12.52 18.37
CA LEU A 104 -8.74 12.47 17.41
C LEU A 104 -9.96 11.72 17.97
N GLY A 105 -9.72 10.72 18.82
CA GLY A 105 -10.77 9.91 19.44
C GLY A 105 -10.37 8.46 19.57
N ALA A 106 -11.34 7.58 19.85
CA ALA A 106 -11.12 6.16 19.99
C ALA A 106 -12.23 5.35 19.30
N VAL A 107 -11.86 4.15 18.83
CA VAL A 107 -12.79 3.17 18.28
C VAL A 107 -12.86 1.96 19.21
N GLU A 108 -14.08 1.54 19.51
CA GLU A 108 -14.38 0.25 20.16
C GLU A 108 -14.81 -0.74 19.07
N CYS A 109 -14.10 -1.86 18.97
CA CYS A 109 -14.45 -2.93 18.05
C CYS A 109 -15.60 -3.76 18.64
N ALA A 110 -16.58 -4.14 17.82
CA ALA A 110 -17.76 -4.89 18.29
C ALA A 110 -17.41 -6.30 18.80
N ASP A 111 -16.40 -6.93 18.19
CA ASP A 111 -15.77 -8.15 18.70
C ASP A 111 -14.55 -7.71 19.53
N GLU A 112 -14.49 -8.04 20.83
CA GLU A 112 -13.42 -7.57 21.75
C GLU A 112 -12.00 -7.92 21.29
N ASP A 113 -11.85 -9.00 20.52
CA ASP A 113 -10.57 -9.48 19.98
C ASP A 113 -10.37 -9.13 18.49
N ALA A 114 -11.25 -8.36 17.86
CA ALA A 114 -11.12 -8.05 16.44
C ALA A 114 -9.89 -7.15 16.19
N PRO A 115 -8.91 -7.60 15.38
CA PRO A 115 -7.78 -6.76 15.03
C PRO A 115 -8.26 -5.58 14.20
N LEU A 116 -7.82 -4.38 14.58
CA LEU A 116 -7.91 -3.17 13.77
C LEU A 116 -6.52 -2.84 13.27
N ARG A 117 -6.42 -2.57 11.96
CA ARG A 117 -5.19 -2.09 11.32
C ARG A 117 -5.43 -0.81 10.53
N LEU A 118 -4.41 0.02 10.39
CA LEU A 118 -4.42 1.13 9.44
C LEU A 118 -4.37 0.59 8.00
N LEU A 119 -5.13 1.21 7.10
CA LEU A 119 -5.02 0.98 5.67
C LEU A 119 -3.90 1.84 5.08
N PRO A 120 -3.33 1.51 3.91
CA PRO A 120 -2.26 2.32 3.30
C PRO A 120 -2.64 3.80 3.15
N PRO A 121 -1.67 4.72 3.22
CA PRO A 121 -1.91 6.16 3.15
C PRO A 121 -2.82 6.52 1.98
N ALA A 122 -3.88 7.28 2.27
CA ALA A 122 -4.80 7.69 1.22
C ALA A 122 -4.11 8.66 0.24
N PRO A 123 -4.39 8.57 -1.06
CA PRO A 123 -4.03 9.60 -2.02
C PRO A 123 -4.48 10.98 -1.54
N GLY A 124 -3.63 11.99 -1.74
CA GLY A 124 -3.82 13.34 -1.20
C GLY A 124 -3.42 13.54 0.27
N GLY A 125 -3.29 12.46 1.06
CA GLY A 125 -2.71 12.50 2.41
C GLY A 125 -3.54 13.24 3.48
N GLU A 126 -4.75 13.69 3.16
CA GLU A 126 -5.63 14.42 4.09
C GLU A 126 -6.47 13.49 4.98
N ARG A 127 -6.67 12.24 4.55
CA ARG A 127 -7.53 11.25 5.21
C ARG A 127 -6.75 9.99 5.53
N ALA A 128 -7.12 9.35 6.62
CA ALA A 128 -6.61 8.03 6.99
C ALA A 128 -7.76 7.10 7.33
N TYR A 129 -7.63 5.84 6.94
CA TYR A 129 -8.67 4.84 7.13
C TYR A 129 -8.14 3.65 7.90
N ALA A 130 -9.02 2.98 8.63
CA ALA A 130 -8.70 1.77 9.36
C ALA A 130 -9.75 0.69 9.11
N LEU A 131 -9.31 -0.56 9.20
CA LEU A 131 -10.16 -1.72 9.00
C LEU A 131 -10.17 -2.58 10.27
N ALA A 132 -11.33 -2.69 10.90
CA ALA A 132 -11.57 -3.62 11.99
C ALA A 132 -12.12 -4.94 11.42
N VAL A 133 -11.44 -6.06 11.66
CA VAL A 133 -11.78 -7.36 11.06
C VAL A 133 -12.44 -8.25 12.11
N GLY A 134 -13.77 -8.30 12.09
CA GLY A 134 -14.54 -9.19 12.95
C GLY A 134 -14.57 -10.63 12.45
N ARG A 135 -15.33 -11.48 13.14
CA ARG A 135 -15.45 -12.91 12.80
C ARG A 135 -16.17 -13.16 11.48
N ARG A 136 -17.17 -12.34 11.15
CA ARG A 136 -18.07 -12.52 9.99
C ARG A 136 -18.20 -11.29 9.10
N SER A 137 -17.72 -10.14 9.55
CA SER A 137 -17.77 -8.88 8.83
C SER A 137 -16.54 -8.05 9.17
N SER A 138 -16.24 -7.07 8.32
CA SER A 138 -15.19 -6.09 8.53
C SER A 138 -15.77 -4.69 8.47
N THR A 139 -15.39 -3.84 9.42
CA THR A 139 -15.87 -2.47 9.51
C THR A 139 -14.79 -1.51 9.03
N LEU A 140 -15.15 -0.66 8.08
CA LEU A 140 -14.27 0.39 7.57
C LEU A 140 -14.52 1.72 8.30
N TRP A 141 -13.45 2.33 8.77
CA TRP A 141 -13.47 3.57 9.53
C TRP A 141 -12.66 4.67 8.82
N LEU A 142 -13.17 5.91 8.85
CA LEU A 142 -12.37 7.11 8.63
C LEU A 142 -11.82 7.53 9.99
N VAL A 143 -10.51 7.46 10.20
CA VAL A 143 -9.88 7.69 11.51
C VAL A 143 -9.17 9.04 11.62
N ALA A 144 -8.87 9.68 10.48
CA ALA A 144 -8.38 11.05 10.41
C ALA A 144 -8.92 11.78 9.17
N GLY A 145 -9.12 13.09 9.25
CA GLY A 145 -9.68 13.91 8.16
C GLY A 145 -11.22 13.97 8.13
N GLY A 146 -11.89 13.38 9.13
CA GLY A 146 -13.33 13.51 9.39
C GLY A 146 -13.69 14.76 10.20
N ALA A 147 -14.98 14.99 10.40
CA ALA A 147 -15.47 16.19 11.09
C ALA A 147 -15.50 16.03 12.62
N PHE A 148 -15.67 14.80 13.12
CA PHE A 148 -15.95 14.55 14.54
C PHE A 148 -15.05 13.46 15.18
N GLY A 149 -13.88 13.20 14.59
CA GLY A 149 -12.99 12.11 15.01
C GLY A 149 -13.23 10.83 14.19
N PRO A 150 -12.96 9.64 14.75
CA PRO A 150 -13.19 8.38 14.05
C PRO A 150 -14.67 8.14 13.70
N GLU A 151 -14.95 7.94 12.41
CA GLU A 151 -16.30 7.77 11.85
C GLU A 151 -16.43 6.40 11.18
N ARG A 152 -17.48 5.65 11.53
CA ARG A 152 -17.79 4.37 10.88
C ARG A 152 -18.41 4.63 9.51
N LEU A 153 -17.75 4.17 8.45
CA LEU A 153 -18.22 4.39 7.07
C LEU A 153 -19.20 3.30 6.62
N THR A 154 -18.76 2.04 6.69
CA THR A 154 -19.56 0.90 6.21
C THR A 154 -19.12 -0.40 6.86
N GLU A 155 -20.03 -1.37 6.88
CA GLU A 155 -19.76 -2.75 7.29
C GLU A 155 -19.82 -3.66 6.05
N ILE A 156 -18.76 -4.44 5.87
CA ILE A 156 -18.55 -5.31 4.72
C ILE A 156 -18.72 -6.75 5.20
N PRO A 157 -19.69 -7.53 4.66
CA PRO A 157 -19.80 -8.95 4.99
C PRO A 157 -18.55 -9.71 4.57
N GLY A 158 -18.03 -10.59 5.44
CA GLY A 158 -16.77 -11.29 5.25
C GLY A 158 -15.57 -10.65 5.95
N ARG A 159 -14.43 -11.34 5.92
CA ARG A 159 -13.19 -10.84 6.52
C ARG A 159 -12.36 -10.13 5.45
N CYS A 160 -12.01 -8.87 5.67
CA CYS A 160 -11.29 -8.06 4.70
C CYS A 160 -9.80 -7.90 5.05
N SER A 161 -8.95 -8.01 4.04
CA SER A 161 -7.51 -7.81 4.10
C SER A 161 -7.05 -6.93 2.92
N GLY A 162 -5.73 -6.72 2.78
CA GLY A 162 -5.16 -5.86 1.74
C GLY A 162 -5.46 -4.37 1.94
N GLY A 163 -5.85 -3.69 0.86
CA GLY A 163 -6.05 -2.25 0.82
C GLY A 163 -5.24 -1.64 -0.31
N VAL A 164 -5.88 -1.41 -1.45
CA VAL A 164 -5.24 -0.82 -2.63
C VAL A 164 -6.11 0.31 -3.16
N TRP A 165 -5.54 1.51 -3.29
CA TRP A 165 -6.22 2.66 -3.87
C TRP A 165 -6.24 2.54 -5.39
N LEU A 166 -7.42 2.71 -5.99
CA LEU A 166 -7.63 2.58 -7.44
C LEU A 166 -7.71 3.93 -8.18
N ASP A 167 -7.72 5.04 -7.44
CA ASP A 167 -7.75 6.39 -7.99
C ASP A 167 -6.94 7.36 -7.11
N HIS A 168 -6.58 8.51 -7.69
CA HIS A 168 -5.86 9.58 -7.00
C HIS A 168 -6.72 10.43 -6.06
N ALA A 169 -8.05 10.29 -6.13
CA ALA A 169 -8.98 11.03 -5.27
C ALA A 169 -9.18 10.35 -3.90
N GLY A 170 -8.64 9.16 -3.71
CA GLY A 170 -8.86 8.34 -2.51
C GLY A 170 -10.32 7.93 -2.35
N ARG A 171 -11.04 7.72 -3.47
CA ARG A 171 -12.46 7.34 -3.46
C ARG A 171 -12.67 5.84 -3.57
N MET A 172 -11.97 5.18 -4.49
CA MET A 172 -12.14 3.77 -4.80
C MET A 172 -11.06 2.95 -4.09
N LEU A 173 -11.48 2.18 -3.09
CA LEU A 173 -10.60 1.32 -2.29
C LEU A 173 -10.89 -0.15 -2.58
N ALA A 174 -9.89 -0.89 -3.06
CA ALA A 174 -9.96 -2.32 -3.20
C ALA A 174 -9.56 -3.03 -1.89
N LEU A 175 -10.36 -4.03 -1.49
CA LEU A 175 -10.13 -4.89 -0.34
C LEU A 175 -10.26 -6.35 -0.76
N ASP A 176 -9.38 -7.19 -0.25
CA ASP A 176 -9.49 -8.65 -0.43
C ASP A 176 -10.44 -9.20 0.60
N ARG A 177 -11.53 -9.83 0.16
CA ARG A 177 -12.64 -10.25 1.01
C ARG A 177 -12.77 -11.76 1.04
N GLU A 178 -12.62 -12.33 2.22
CA GLU A 178 -12.81 -13.75 2.47
C GLU A 178 -14.26 -14.04 2.90
N VAL A 179 -14.93 -14.89 2.12
CA VAL A 179 -16.26 -15.42 2.40
C VAL A 179 -16.27 -16.91 2.05
N GLY A 180 -16.72 -17.76 2.98
CA GLY A 180 -16.82 -19.20 2.73
C GLY A 180 -15.47 -19.87 2.44
N GLY A 181 -14.38 -19.36 3.00
CA GLY A 181 -13.02 -19.87 2.77
C GLY A 181 -12.43 -19.49 1.42
N ARG A 182 -13.07 -18.56 0.67
CA ARG A 182 -12.55 -18.03 -0.60
C ARG A 182 -12.34 -16.53 -0.51
N THR A 183 -11.19 -16.09 -0.99
CA THR A 183 -10.79 -14.69 -1.04
C THR A 183 -11.03 -14.14 -2.44
N LYS A 184 -11.77 -13.03 -2.54
CA LYS A 184 -11.98 -12.27 -3.78
C LYS A 184 -11.81 -10.79 -3.51
N THR A 185 -11.25 -10.03 -4.46
CA THR A 185 -11.18 -8.58 -4.28
C THR A 185 -12.53 -7.93 -4.59
N VAL A 186 -12.93 -7.01 -3.73
CA VAL A 186 -14.07 -6.09 -3.91
C VAL A 186 -13.57 -4.65 -3.94
N VAL A 187 -14.34 -3.75 -4.54
CA VAL A 187 -14.14 -2.30 -4.40
C VAL A 187 -15.19 -1.73 -3.46
N VAL A 188 -14.76 -0.82 -2.60
CA VAL A 188 -15.58 0.04 -1.75
C VAL A 188 -15.55 1.45 -2.32
N ASP A 189 -16.70 1.99 -2.71
CA ASP A 189 -16.86 3.37 -3.18
C ASP A 189 -17.17 4.30 -2.01
N LEU A 190 -16.14 5.01 -1.52
CA LEU A 190 -16.26 5.92 -0.39
C LEU A 190 -17.09 7.17 -0.72
N GLY A 191 -17.18 7.54 -1.99
CA GLY A 191 -18.03 8.65 -2.46
C GLY A 191 -19.52 8.31 -2.47
N ARG A 192 -19.86 7.03 -2.30
CA ARG A 192 -21.25 6.52 -2.23
C ARG A 192 -21.57 5.87 -0.88
N GLY A 193 -20.94 6.34 0.19
CA GLY A 193 -21.19 5.81 1.53
C GLY A 193 -20.67 4.38 1.74
N GLY A 194 -19.65 3.97 0.98
CA GLY A 194 -19.05 2.65 1.12
C GLY A 194 -19.83 1.54 0.40
N GLU A 195 -20.44 1.85 -0.74
CA GLU A 195 -21.06 0.84 -1.61
C GLU A 195 -20.01 -0.19 -2.05
N VAL A 196 -20.33 -1.48 -1.91
CA VAL A 196 -19.40 -2.58 -2.18
C VAL A 196 -19.77 -3.29 -3.47
N SER A 197 -18.83 -3.40 -4.41
CA SER A 197 -19.00 -4.12 -5.68
C SER A 197 -17.90 -5.17 -5.88
N PRO A 198 -18.19 -6.32 -6.50
CA PRO A 198 -17.15 -7.27 -6.93
C PRO A 198 -16.12 -6.59 -7.84
N PHE A 199 -14.86 -7.02 -7.75
CA PHE A 199 -13.78 -6.46 -8.57
C PHE A 199 -12.97 -7.53 -9.30
N LEU A 200 -12.33 -8.43 -8.55
CA LEU A 200 -11.44 -9.44 -9.09
C LEU A 200 -11.92 -10.83 -8.70
N GLN A 201 -12.29 -11.59 -9.73
CA GLN A 201 -12.64 -13.00 -9.62
C GLN A 201 -12.21 -13.69 -10.92
N ILE A 202 -11.10 -14.44 -10.89
CA ILE A 202 -10.54 -15.09 -12.07
C ILE A 202 -11.28 -16.40 -12.35
N THR A 203 -11.46 -17.22 -11.30
CA THR A 203 -12.31 -18.42 -11.35
C THR A 203 -13.19 -18.46 -10.10
N GLU A 204 -14.21 -19.32 -10.07
CA GLU A 204 -15.03 -19.48 -8.87
C GLU A 204 -14.23 -20.08 -7.69
N GLY A 205 -13.38 -21.06 -7.97
CA GLY A 205 -12.63 -21.81 -6.96
C GLY A 205 -11.29 -21.24 -6.55
N SER A 206 -10.80 -20.16 -7.19
CA SER A 206 -9.51 -19.57 -6.86
C SER A 206 -9.57 -18.64 -5.64
N ASP A 207 -8.42 -18.33 -5.08
CA ASP A 207 -8.22 -17.19 -4.19
C ASP A 207 -7.57 -16.06 -4.98
N ASP A 208 -8.27 -14.92 -5.13
CA ASP A 208 -7.80 -13.81 -5.95
C ASP A 208 -7.61 -12.55 -5.09
N ARG A 209 -6.37 -12.03 -5.09
CA ARG A 209 -5.95 -10.89 -4.26
C ARG A 209 -5.33 -9.80 -5.11
N LEU A 210 -5.67 -8.54 -4.84
CA LEU A 210 -5.04 -7.39 -5.47
C LEU A 210 -3.90 -6.89 -4.59
N LEU A 211 -2.68 -6.92 -5.10
CA LEU A 211 -1.49 -6.55 -4.33
C LEU A 211 -1.11 -5.08 -4.51
N LEU A 212 -1.14 -4.57 -5.75
CA LEU A 212 -0.87 -3.18 -6.08
C LEU A 212 -1.70 -2.76 -7.31
N ALA A 213 -1.95 -1.46 -7.41
CA ALA A 213 -2.51 -0.83 -8.60
C ALA A 213 -1.78 0.49 -8.85
N ASP A 214 -1.59 0.84 -10.11
CA ASP A 214 -1.18 2.17 -10.53
C ASP A 214 -2.34 2.85 -11.27
N PRO A 215 -2.98 3.89 -10.70
CA PRO A 215 -4.11 4.57 -11.35
C PRO A 215 -3.74 5.27 -12.66
N ASP A 216 -2.47 5.63 -12.89
CA ASP A 216 -2.02 6.34 -14.09
C ASP A 216 -1.98 5.41 -15.32
N SER A 217 -1.33 4.25 -15.19
CA SER A 217 -1.19 3.27 -16.27
C SER A 217 -2.33 2.24 -16.31
N GLY A 218 -3.04 2.07 -15.20
CA GLY A 218 -4.02 1.00 -15.00
C GLY A 218 -3.40 -0.36 -14.70
N LEU A 219 -2.08 -0.45 -14.49
CA LEU A 219 -1.42 -1.72 -14.16
C LEU A 219 -1.93 -2.26 -12.81
N LEU A 220 -2.32 -3.53 -12.79
CA LEU A 220 -2.70 -4.28 -11.60
C LEU A 220 -1.72 -5.42 -11.36
N LEU A 221 -1.26 -5.58 -10.12
CA LEU A 221 -0.48 -6.74 -9.66
C LEU A 221 -1.37 -7.61 -8.79
N ILE A 222 -1.44 -8.90 -9.13
CA ILE A 222 -2.42 -9.83 -8.60
C ILE A 222 -1.69 -11.05 -8.04
N ARG A 223 -2.21 -11.62 -6.95
CA ARG A 223 -1.87 -12.97 -6.50
C ARG A 223 -3.08 -13.87 -6.68
N SER A 224 -2.91 -14.99 -7.36
CA SER A 224 -3.97 -15.97 -7.53
C SER A 224 -3.44 -17.37 -7.79
N ASP A 225 -4.17 -18.36 -7.30
CA ASP A 225 -3.94 -19.78 -7.58
C ASP A 225 -4.78 -20.30 -8.77
N ALA A 226 -5.59 -19.44 -9.42
CA ALA A 226 -6.34 -19.78 -10.63
C ALA A 226 -5.50 -20.49 -11.73
N PRO A 227 -4.28 -20.05 -12.07
CA PRO A 227 -3.44 -20.75 -13.05
C PRO A 227 -2.88 -22.10 -12.56
N SER A 228 -2.86 -22.35 -11.25
CA SER A 228 -2.23 -23.51 -10.61
C SER A 228 -2.90 -23.77 -9.25
N PRO A 229 -4.05 -24.47 -9.21
CA PRO A 229 -4.87 -24.58 -8.00
C PRO A 229 -4.07 -25.04 -6.77
N GLY A 230 -4.20 -24.32 -5.67
CA GLY A 230 -3.43 -24.58 -4.44
C GLY A 230 -2.01 -24.01 -4.41
N GLU A 231 -1.53 -23.39 -5.49
CA GLU A 231 -0.25 -22.69 -5.55
C GLU A 231 -0.46 -21.23 -6.00
N ASP A 232 -0.27 -20.30 -5.07
CA ASP A 232 -0.35 -18.87 -5.35
C ASP A 232 0.68 -18.43 -6.39
N ARG A 233 0.23 -17.76 -7.44
CA ARG A 233 1.08 -17.19 -8.48
C ARG A 233 0.90 -15.68 -8.57
N LEU A 234 2.02 -14.98 -8.80
CA LEU A 234 1.99 -13.57 -9.16
C LEU A 234 1.58 -13.42 -10.63
N GLY A 235 0.60 -12.57 -10.87
CA GLY A 235 0.14 -12.18 -12.18
C GLY A 235 -0.06 -10.69 -12.29
N TRP A 236 -0.37 -10.24 -13.49
CA TRP A 236 -0.69 -8.85 -13.77
C TRP A 236 -1.82 -8.72 -14.77
N GLY A 237 -2.55 -7.62 -14.67
CA GLY A 237 -3.64 -7.25 -15.55
C GLY A 237 -3.69 -5.74 -15.77
N VAL A 238 -4.68 -5.30 -16.53
CA VAL A 238 -4.92 -3.87 -16.78
C VAL A 238 -6.35 -3.54 -16.39
N LEU A 239 -6.53 -2.54 -15.55
CA LEU A 239 -7.84 -2.06 -15.11
C LEU A 239 -8.74 -1.73 -16.31
N GLY A 240 -9.95 -2.29 -16.32
CA GLY A 240 -10.93 -2.09 -17.41
C GLY A 240 -10.64 -2.86 -18.71
N SER A 241 -9.54 -3.61 -18.78
CA SER A 241 -9.21 -4.45 -19.93
C SER A 241 -10.07 -5.72 -19.99
N THR A 242 -10.33 -6.20 -21.20
CA THR A 242 -10.95 -7.52 -21.44
C THR A 242 -9.93 -8.63 -21.62
N LEU A 243 -8.62 -8.31 -21.60
CA LEU A 243 -7.56 -9.29 -21.69
C LEU A 243 -7.46 -10.07 -20.36
N PRO A 244 -7.17 -11.38 -20.41
CA PRO A 244 -7.00 -12.18 -19.21
C PRO A 244 -5.78 -11.73 -18.41
N VAL A 245 -5.80 -12.00 -17.10
CA VAL A 245 -4.64 -11.85 -16.22
C VAL A 245 -3.52 -12.76 -16.72
N ARG A 246 -2.31 -12.23 -16.77
CA ARG A 246 -1.11 -12.94 -17.22
C ARG A 246 -0.30 -13.38 -16.01
N PHE A 247 0.23 -14.60 -16.02
CA PHE A 247 1.06 -15.15 -14.94
C PHE A 247 2.45 -15.53 -15.47
N PRO A 248 3.39 -14.58 -15.56
CA PRO A 248 4.74 -14.83 -16.06
C PRO A 248 5.51 -15.83 -15.19
N GLU A 249 6.17 -16.81 -15.82
CA GLU A 249 7.00 -17.79 -15.08
C GLU A 249 8.22 -17.14 -14.43
N CYS A 250 8.73 -16.03 -14.97
CA CYS A 250 9.89 -15.32 -14.41
C CYS A 250 9.65 -14.71 -13.03
N LEU A 251 8.38 -14.54 -12.61
CA LEU A 251 8.02 -14.10 -11.26
C LEU A 251 8.00 -15.24 -10.25
N ARG A 252 8.12 -16.49 -10.71
CA ARG A 252 8.27 -17.66 -9.84
C ARG A 252 9.75 -17.84 -9.52
N VAL A 253 10.12 -17.52 -8.29
CA VAL A 253 11.46 -17.78 -7.78
C VAL A 253 11.35 -18.98 -6.83
N PRO A 254 11.99 -20.12 -7.14
CA PRO A 254 11.90 -21.33 -6.31
C PRO A 254 12.26 -21.06 -4.86
N ASP A 255 11.51 -21.67 -3.94
CA ASP A 255 11.69 -21.58 -2.48
C ASP A 255 11.69 -20.15 -1.92
N CYS A 256 11.17 -19.18 -2.68
CA CYS A 256 11.16 -17.77 -2.30
C CYS A 256 9.74 -17.19 -2.34
N SER A 257 9.46 -16.27 -1.42
CA SER A 257 8.29 -15.40 -1.51
C SER A 257 8.65 -14.12 -2.27
N VAL A 258 7.81 -13.77 -3.26
CA VAL A 258 7.95 -12.55 -4.05
C VAL A 258 6.77 -11.64 -3.73
N THR A 259 7.06 -10.43 -3.23
CA THR A 259 6.06 -9.45 -2.83
C THR A 259 6.30 -8.14 -3.56
N PRO A 260 5.42 -7.71 -4.48
CA PRO A 260 5.51 -6.39 -5.07
C PRO A 260 5.22 -5.32 -4.02
N PHE A 261 5.96 -4.21 -4.06
CA PHE A 261 5.75 -3.11 -3.10
C PHE A 261 5.69 -1.72 -3.73
N ALA A 262 6.08 -1.55 -5.00
CA ALA A 262 5.93 -0.27 -5.71
C ALA A 262 5.82 -0.48 -7.22
N ILE A 263 5.00 0.36 -7.88
CA ILE A 263 4.88 0.47 -9.35
C ILE A 263 5.36 1.85 -9.78
N GLN A 264 6.06 1.95 -10.91
CA GLN A 264 6.43 3.21 -11.54
C GLN A 264 5.18 3.96 -12.03
N PRO A 265 4.89 5.15 -11.47
CA PRO A 265 3.74 5.93 -11.88
C PRO A 265 4.02 6.70 -13.18
N GLY A 266 2.96 7.30 -13.75
CA GLY A 266 3.08 8.28 -14.83
C GLY A 266 3.23 7.73 -16.25
N LEU A 267 3.28 6.41 -16.45
CA LEU A 267 3.29 5.79 -17.79
C LEU A 267 1.86 5.56 -18.32
N VAL A 268 1.19 6.67 -18.62
CA VAL A 268 -0.20 6.71 -19.07
C VAL A 268 -0.41 5.82 -20.29
N LEU A 269 -1.34 4.87 -20.19
CA LEU A 269 -1.70 3.90 -21.24
C LEU A 269 -0.54 2.98 -21.69
N MET A 270 0.51 2.84 -20.89
CA MET A 270 1.63 1.92 -21.15
C MET A 270 1.94 1.03 -19.92
N PRO A 271 0.94 0.30 -19.39
CA PRO A 271 1.10 -0.52 -18.18
C PRO A 271 2.22 -1.56 -18.31
N GLU A 272 2.47 -2.08 -19.51
CA GLU A 272 3.52 -3.06 -19.76
C GLU A 272 4.95 -2.53 -19.60
N SER A 273 5.14 -1.21 -19.66
CA SER A 273 6.45 -0.56 -19.52
C SER A 273 6.73 -0.07 -18.09
N CYS A 274 5.74 -0.13 -17.19
CA CYS A 274 5.92 0.25 -15.79
C CYS A 274 6.94 -0.66 -15.11
N ALA A 275 7.97 -0.05 -14.51
CA ALA A 275 8.84 -0.78 -13.60
C ALA A 275 8.09 -1.14 -12.31
N VAL A 276 8.33 -2.34 -11.80
CA VAL A 276 7.76 -2.87 -10.56
C VAL A 276 8.90 -3.28 -9.66
N ALA A 277 8.86 -2.83 -8.41
CA ALA A 277 9.80 -3.22 -7.39
C ALA A 277 9.23 -4.39 -6.57
N LEU A 278 10.08 -5.40 -6.36
CA LEU A 278 9.75 -6.66 -5.71
C LEU A 278 10.67 -6.87 -4.51
N ARG A 279 10.10 -7.24 -3.37
CA ARG A 279 10.81 -7.82 -2.24
C ARG A 279 10.85 -9.32 -2.47
N VAL A 280 12.05 -9.89 -2.64
CA VAL A 280 12.23 -11.34 -2.74
C VAL A 280 12.84 -11.82 -1.43
N GLN A 281 12.21 -12.79 -0.78
CA GLN A 281 12.67 -13.40 0.46
C GLN A 281 12.82 -14.90 0.26
N GLY A 282 14.04 -15.40 0.49
CA GLY A 282 14.35 -16.83 0.42
C GLY A 282 15.10 -17.32 1.65
N PRO A 283 15.52 -18.60 1.68
CA PRO A 283 16.16 -19.20 2.85
C PRO A 283 17.47 -18.54 3.26
N MET A 284 18.15 -17.88 2.31
CA MET A 284 19.44 -17.20 2.52
C MET A 284 19.29 -15.69 2.82
N GLY A 285 18.06 -15.20 2.99
CA GLY A 285 17.76 -13.80 3.27
C GLY A 285 16.99 -13.10 2.15
N GLY A 286 16.89 -11.78 2.27
CA GLY A 286 16.09 -10.93 1.40
C GLY A 286 16.91 -10.08 0.42
N TRP A 287 16.36 -9.81 -0.76
CA TRP A 287 16.96 -8.92 -1.75
C TRP A 287 15.90 -8.20 -2.60
N LEU A 288 16.37 -7.28 -3.46
CA LEU A 288 15.53 -6.47 -4.31
C LEU A 288 15.39 -7.11 -5.71
N GLY A 289 14.17 -7.21 -6.21
CA GLY A 289 13.89 -7.55 -7.60
C GLY A 289 13.28 -6.36 -8.34
N LEU A 290 13.70 -6.12 -9.58
CA LEU A 290 13.07 -5.14 -10.47
C LEU A 290 12.52 -5.87 -11.69
N TRP A 291 11.30 -5.55 -12.08
CA TRP A 291 10.60 -6.25 -13.16
C TRP A 291 9.76 -5.27 -13.98
N ARG A 292 9.46 -5.64 -15.23
CA ARG A 292 8.49 -4.95 -16.09
C ARG A 292 7.54 -5.97 -16.69
N PRO A 293 6.25 -5.66 -16.89
CA PRO A 293 5.31 -6.62 -17.46
C PRO A 293 5.61 -7.07 -18.89
N ASP A 294 6.24 -6.24 -19.72
CA ASP A 294 6.79 -6.65 -21.02
C ASP A 294 8.10 -7.46 -20.92
N GLY A 295 8.73 -7.45 -19.75
CA GLY A 295 9.99 -8.11 -19.44
C GLY A 295 9.82 -9.60 -19.16
N ARG A 296 10.78 -10.39 -19.65
CA ARG A 296 10.81 -11.86 -19.45
C ARG A 296 11.67 -12.30 -18.27
N GLN A 297 12.27 -11.37 -17.53
CA GLN A 297 13.21 -11.67 -16.45
C GLN A 297 13.03 -10.66 -15.32
N VAL A 298 13.30 -11.12 -14.09
CA VAL A 298 13.43 -10.25 -12.92
C VAL A 298 14.92 -9.89 -12.78
N HIS A 299 15.21 -8.60 -12.67
CA HIS A 299 16.56 -8.11 -12.37
C HIS A 299 16.78 -8.13 -10.87
N HIS A 300 17.61 -9.05 -10.40
CA HIS A 300 17.91 -9.21 -8.98
C HIS A 300 19.10 -8.35 -8.59
N LEU A 301 18.93 -7.57 -7.52
CA LEU A 301 19.93 -6.66 -6.98
C LEU A 301 20.09 -6.92 -5.48
N PRO A 302 21.31 -6.76 -4.91
CA PRO A 302 21.48 -6.80 -3.47
C PRO A 302 20.64 -5.71 -2.81
N ALA A 303 20.05 -6.01 -1.66
CA ALA A 303 19.39 -5.00 -0.85
C ALA A 303 20.40 -3.92 -0.41
N PRO A 304 20.09 -2.62 -0.54
CA PRO A 304 20.91 -1.56 0.03
C PRO A 304 21.11 -1.74 1.54
N ALA A 305 22.28 -1.38 2.04
CA ALA A 305 22.55 -1.44 3.48
C ALA A 305 21.52 -0.58 4.25
N GLY A 306 20.95 -1.16 5.31
CA GLY A 306 19.96 -0.49 6.14
C GLY A 306 18.59 -0.30 5.48
N TRP A 307 18.32 -0.88 4.30
CA TRP A 307 17.02 -0.74 3.63
C TRP A 307 15.86 -1.13 4.56
N LEU A 308 14.92 -0.21 4.73
CA LEU A 308 13.66 -0.43 5.44
C LEU A 308 12.80 -1.34 4.56
N THR A 309 12.98 -2.64 4.78
CA THR A 309 12.59 -3.68 3.83
C THR A 309 11.10 -3.66 3.55
N GLY A 310 10.73 -3.62 2.27
CA GLY A 310 9.34 -3.49 1.83
C GLY A 310 8.86 -2.04 1.66
N ALA A 311 9.63 -1.05 2.08
CA ALA A 311 9.36 0.36 1.80
C ALA A 311 10.11 0.85 0.56
N GLY A 312 9.43 1.60 -0.29
CA GLY A 312 10.05 2.33 -1.38
C GLY A 312 9.02 2.92 -2.33
N LEU A 313 9.48 3.84 -3.15
CA LEU A 313 8.64 4.57 -4.10
C LEU A 313 9.37 4.75 -5.42
N TRP A 314 8.66 4.56 -6.52
CA TRP A 314 9.16 4.95 -7.82
C TRP A 314 8.84 6.42 -8.09
N THR A 315 9.86 7.14 -8.55
CA THR A 315 9.64 8.40 -9.27
C THR A 315 9.08 8.12 -10.67
N ARG A 316 8.40 9.11 -11.26
CA ARG A 316 7.92 9.03 -12.65
C ARG A 316 9.04 8.77 -13.65
N ASP A 317 10.24 9.29 -13.38
CA ASP A 317 11.43 9.13 -14.22
C ASP A 317 12.08 7.73 -14.14
N GLY A 318 11.48 6.80 -13.37
CA GLY A 318 12.00 5.43 -13.25
C GLY A 318 13.22 5.32 -12.35
N VAL A 319 13.29 6.15 -11.30
CA VAL A 319 14.23 5.96 -10.19
C VAL A 319 13.46 5.45 -8.97
N LEU A 320 13.82 4.27 -8.49
CA LEU A 320 13.32 3.68 -7.25
C LEU A 320 14.08 4.28 -6.07
N GLN A 321 13.33 4.88 -5.15
CA GLN A 321 13.81 5.44 -3.91
C GLN A 321 13.52 4.46 -2.77
N LEU A 322 14.54 4.10 -2.01
CA LEU A 322 14.51 3.07 -0.97
C LEU A 322 14.97 3.71 0.35
N PRO A 323 14.06 4.02 1.28
CA PRO A 323 14.43 4.51 2.60
C PRO A 323 15.36 3.52 3.29
N CYS A 324 16.46 4.01 3.84
CA CYS A 324 17.43 3.19 4.56
C CYS A 324 17.92 3.89 5.83
N ALA A 325 18.20 3.11 6.86
CA ALA A 325 18.75 3.58 8.13
C ALA A 325 19.93 2.69 8.53
N THR A 326 21.11 3.29 8.72
CA THR A 326 22.29 2.66 9.33
C THR A 326 22.75 3.46 10.54
N ALA A 327 23.75 2.95 11.27
CA ALA A 327 24.33 3.68 12.39
C ALA A 327 24.99 5.01 11.96
N GLU A 328 25.57 5.04 10.76
CA GLU A 328 26.22 6.21 10.18
C GLU A 328 25.23 7.16 9.49
N MET A 329 24.13 6.62 8.96
CA MET A 329 23.10 7.34 8.23
C MET A 329 21.72 6.94 8.76
N PRO A 330 21.25 7.53 9.87
CA PRO A 330 19.99 7.13 10.50
C PRO A 330 18.75 7.45 9.64
N CYS A 331 18.88 8.39 8.69
CA CYS A 331 17.88 8.70 7.68
C CYS A 331 18.57 8.84 6.32
N GLY A 332 18.33 7.87 5.43
CA GLY A 332 18.92 7.81 4.10
C GLY A 332 17.91 7.39 3.04
N LEU A 333 18.23 7.69 1.78
CA LEU A 333 17.41 7.34 0.62
C LEU A 333 18.29 6.79 -0.50
N ALA A 334 18.40 5.47 -0.56
CA ALA A 334 19.13 4.80 -1.65
C ALA A 334 18.33 4.94 -2.95
N ARG A 335 19.03 5.13 -4.07
CA ARG A 335 18.43 5.33 -5.40
C ARG A 335 18.89 4.24 -6.35
N VAL A 336 17.94 3.60 -7.02
CA VAL A 336 18.19 2.53 -7.99
C VAL A 336 17.43 2.86 -9.27
N ALA A 337 18.12 2.91 -10.41
CA ALA A 337 17.47 3.15 -11.69
C ALA A 337 16.67 1.90 -12.12
N ALA A 338 15.54 2.13 -12.79
CA ALA A 338 14.79 1.07 -13.46
C ALA A 338 15.69 0.36 -14.47
N PRO A 339 15.51 -0.95 -14.68
CA PRO A 339 16.21 -1.65 -15.75
C PRO A 339 15.90 -0.97 -17.09
N SER A 340 16.92 -0.64 -17.86
CA SER A 340 16.70 -0.23 -19.26
C SER A 340 16.07 -1.39 -20.01
N ALA A 341 15.07 -1.12 -20.85
CA ALA A 341 14.57 -2.14 -21.77
C ALA A 341 15.76 -2.66 -22.60
N PRO A 342 15.89 -3.98 -22.83
CA PRO A 342 16.91 -4.48 -23.74
C PRO A 342 16.62 -3.86 -25.10
N SER A 343 17.48 -2.93 -25.52
CA SER A 343 17.49 -2.44 -26.89
C SER A 343 17.63 -3.66 -27.77
N GLY A 344 16.57 -4.02 -28.51
CA GLY A 344 16.59 -5.12 -29.46
C GLY A 344 17.72 -4.86 -30.44
N GLY A 345 18.86 -5.52 -30.20
CA GLY A 345 19.99 -5.50 -31.10
C GLY A 345 19.53 -6.12 -32.40
N ALA A 346 19.17 -5.27 -33.36
CA ALA A 346 19.21 -5.66 -34.76
C ALA A 346 20.62 -6.20 -35.00
N GLY A 347 20.69 -7.50 -35.29
CA GLY A 347 21.95 -8.16 -35.57
C GLY A 347 22.56 -7.58 -36.84
N ASP A 348 23.61 -6.77 -36.69
CA ASP A 348 24.59 -6.63 -37.75
C ASP A 348 25.53 -7.82 -37.66
N ALA A 349 25.12 -8.91 -38.31
CA ALA A 349 26.05 -9.90 -38.81
C ALA A 349 26.81 -9.26 -39.98
N ALA A 350 27.95 -8.64 -39.68
CA ALA A 350 28.98 -8.36 -40.67
C ALA A 350 30.09 -9.40 -40.54
N ASP A 351 30.07 -10.35 -41.46
CA ASP A 351 31.11 -11.37 -41.70
C ASP A 351 32.46 -10.69 -42.08
N PRO A 352 33.63 -11.32 -41.81
CA PRO A 352 34.94 -10.72 -42.01
C PRO A 352 35.43 -10.93 -43.45
N GLY A 353 36.00 -9.89 -44.07
CA GLY A 353 36.50 -9.94 -45.45
C GLY A 353 37.55 -8.89 -45.78
N ASP A 354 38.80 -9.26 -45.50
CA ASP A 354 40.06 -9.10 -46.25
C ASP A 354 40.45 -7.81 -47.04
N ALA A 355 41.72 -7.45 -46.79
CA ALA A 355 42.77 -6.74 -47.55
C ALA A 355 42.49 -5.58 -48.54
N GLY A 356 43.16 -4.45 -48.25
CA GLY A 356 44.25 -3.98 -49.12
C GLY A 356 44.12 -2.57 -49.71
N GLY A 357 45.07 -1.69 -49.39
CA GLY A 357 45.56 -0.70 -50.36
C GLY A 357 45.73 0.76 -49.90
N THR A 358 46.97 1.08 -49.52
CA THR A 358 47.72 2.32 -49.83
C THR A 358 47.32 3.70 -49.24
N GLY A 359 48.23 4.26 -48.44
CA GLY A 359 48.30 5.69 -48.08
C GLY A 359 48.80 6.59 -49.23
N PRO A 360 49.20 7.87 -48.98
CA PRO A 360 50.32 8.16 -48.08
C PRO A 360 50.28 9.47 -47.22
N ALA A 361 51.06 9.41 -46.13
CA ALA A 361 52.05 10.36 -45.60
C ALA A 361 51.73 11.81 -45.13
N GLY A 362 52.23 12.08 -43.91
CA GLY A 362 52.79 13.36 -43.42
C GLY A 362 51.95 14.01 -42.31
N SER A 363 52.43 14.40 -41.13
CA SER A 363 53.79 14.47 -40.55
C SER A 363 53.70 14.93 -39.08
N THR A 364 54.64 14.44 -38.26
CA THR A 364 55.29 15.07 -37.08
C THR A 364 54.51 15.47 -35.80
N GLU A 365 54.85 14.73 -34.74
CA GLU A 365 55.42 15.18 -33.45
C GLU A 365 54.59 16.02 -32.45
N GLY A 366 54.40 15.42 -31.26
CA GLY A 366 55.07 15.94 -30.07
C GLY A 366 54.18 16.46 -28.94
N GLY A 367 54.24 15.80 -27.77
CA GLY A 367 54.38 16.53 -26.51
C GLY A 367 53.22 16.50 -25.50
N ALA A 368 53.38 15.58 -24.53
CA ALA A 368 53.31 15.83 -23.09
C ALA A 368 51.99 16.20 -22.38
N ALA A 369 51.66 15.31 -21.45
CA ALA A 369 50.81 15.43 -20.29
C ALA A 369 50.97 16.74 -19.48
N VAL A 370 49.85 17.23 -18.94
CA VAL A 370 49.84 18.14 -17.79
C VAL A 370 48.91 17.60 -16.70
N ARG A 371 49.53 17.43 -15.53
CA ARG A 371 48.96 17.03 -14.24
C ARG A 371 47.99 18.07 -13.69
N ALA A 372 47.05 17.55 -12.90
CA ALA A 372 46.22 18.27 -11.95
C ALA A 372 47.02 19.08 -10.93
N LEU A 373 46.48 20.24 -10.55
CA LEU A 373 46.85 20.99 -9.36
C LEU A 373 45.60 21.30 -8.54
N ARG A 374 45.68 20.92 -7.25
CA ARG A 374 44.82 21.35 -6.16
C ARG A 374 44.91 22.88 -5.98
N GLY A 375 43.80 23.48 -5.56
CA GLY A 375 43.77 24.82 -4.98
C GLY A 375 42.54 24.97 -4.10
N ALA A 376 42.71 24.83 -2.80
CA ALA A 376 41.75 25.25 -1.78
C ALA A 376 41.92 26.76 -1.55
N ALA A 377 40.81 27.47 -1.32
CA ALA A 377 40.82 28.74 -0.61
C ALA A 377 39.43 28.99 0.03
N SER A 378 39.45 29.07 1.35
CA SER A 378 38.41 29.60 2.21
C SER A 378 38.38 31.13 2.17
N SER A 379 37.21 31.73 2.36
CA SER A 379 37.09 33.00 3.08
C SER A 379 35.67 33.18 3.61
N ALA A 380 35.57 33.37 4.92
CA ALA A 380 34.41 33.83 5.66
C ALA A 380 34.38 35.37 5.76
N ALA A 381 33.17 35.93 5.82
CA ALA A 381 32.72 37.23 6.34
C ALA A 381 31.26 37.40 5.85
N ASP A 382 30.27 37.93 6.55
CA ASP A 382 30.19 38.63 7.83
C ASP A 382 28.71 38.65 8.29
N GLU A 383 28.52 39.06 9.53
CA GLU A 383 27.32 38.97 10.36
C GLU A 383 26.17 39.98 10.07
N GLN A 384 25.06 39.74 10.81
CA GLN A 384 24.11 40.69 11.43
C GLN A 384 22.87 41.15 10.66
N SER A 385 21.69 40.75 11.17
CA SER A 385 20.70 41.69 11.73
C SER A 385 19.56 40.98 12.49
N GLN A 386 19.37 41.39 13.74
CA GLN A 386 18.14 41.23 14.54
C GLN A 386 17.03 42.16 14.02
N ALA A 387 15.77 41.72 14.07
CA ALA A 387 14.64 42.44 14.71
C ALA A 387 13.28 41.85 14.28
N GLY A 388 12.32 41.85 15.21
CA GLY A 388 10.93 42.12 14.87
C GLY A 388 9.92 41.00 15.11
N LEU A 389 9.43 40.91 16.35
CA LEU A 389 8.13 40.32 16.67
C LEU A 389 7.01 41.07 15.93
N ALA A 390 6.05 40.34 15.36
CA ALA A 390 4.67 40.81 15.23
C ALA A 390 3.73 39.60 15.11
N ALA A 391 2.94 39.41 16.16
CA ALA A 391 1.77 38.55 16.18
C ALA A 391 0.63 39.20 15.36
N ALA A 392 -0.15 38.38 14.65
CA ALA A 392 -1.46 38.73 14.10
C ALA A 392 -2.32 37.45 14.18
N ASP A 393 -3.16 37.36 15.21
CA ASP A 393 -4.58 37.73 15.23
C ASP A 393 -5.49 36.60 14.69
N ALA A 394 -6.06 35.87 15.64
CA ALA A 394 -7.18 34.96 15.46
C ALA A 394 -8.50 35.73 15.63
N PRO A 395 -9.54 35.48 14.81
CA PRO A 395 -10.87 36.00 15.10
C PRO A 395 -11.62 35.04 16.03
N SER A 396 -12.09 35.62 17.13
CA SER A 396 -12.98 35.02 18.12
C SER A 396 -14.41 34.95 17.57
N HIS A 397 -15.05 33.77 17.61
CA HIS A 397 -16.50 33.65 17.41
C HIS A 397 -17.24 33.61 18.74
N VAL A 398 -18.11 34.60 18.91
CA VAL A 398 -19.07 34.77 20.01
C VAL A 398 -20.37 34.05 19.65
N GLY A 399 -20.99 33.39 20.65
CA GLY A 399 -22.45 33.40 20.80
C GLY A 399 -23.19 32.11 20.48
N LEU A 400 -23.29 31.21 21.46
CA LEU A 400 -24.43 30.29 21.58
C LEU A 400 -25.71 31.09 21.88
N ALA A 401 -26.78 30.80 21.14
CA ALA A 401 -28.16 31.02 21.59
C ALA A 401 -28.97 29.75 21.29
N ALA A 402 -29.58 29.23 22.36
CA ALA A 402 -30.43 28.06 22.40
C ALA A 402 -31.89 28.38 22.03
N ALA A 403 -32.60 27.37 21.51
CA ALA A 403 -34.05 27.14 21.43
C ALA A 403 -34.30 26.30 20.15
N ASP A 404 -35.16 25.30 20.05
CA ASP A 404 -36.26 24.82 20.88
C ASP A 404 -36.54 23.36 20.49
N ALA A 405 -36.97 22.54 21.45
CA ALA A 405 -37.65 21.28 21.18
C ALA A 405 -39.08 21.55 20.69
N PRO A 406 -39.74 20.55 20.07
CA PRO A 406 -40.88 20.02 20.79
C PRO A 406 -41.02 18.50 20.76
N SER A 407 -41.57 18.04 21.87
CA SER A 407 -42.10 16.73 22.23
C SER A 407 -43.44 16.44 21.57
N GLN A 408 -43.70 15.18 21.22
CA GLN A 408 -44.95 14.38 21.40
C GLN A 408 -44.58 12.91 21.07
N ALA A 409 -44.65 11.91 21.95
CA ALA A 409 -45.77 11.28 22.69
C ALA A 409 -46.76 10.47 21.82
N GLY A 410 -46.85 9.14 22.07
CA GLY A 410 -47.92 8.23 21.61
C GLY A 410 -47.40 6.84 21.19
N LEU A 411 -47.10 5.90 22.11
CA LEU A 411 -47.96 4.84 22.67
C LEU A 411 -48.51 3.76 21.71
N ALA A 412 -48.04 2.53 21.98
CA ALA A 412 -48.76 1.25 22.08
C ALA A 412 -49.12 0.41 20.83
N ALA A 413 -48.37 -0.69 20.70
CA ALA A 413 -48.78 -2.10 20.63
C ALA A 413 -50.16 -2.50 20.07
N ALA A 414 -50.15 -3.50 19.18
CA ALA A 414 -51.20 -4.51 19.08
C ALA A 414 -50.65 -5.85 18.55
N ASP A 415 -51.14 -6.92 19.17
CA ASP A 415 -50.86 -8.34 19.01
C ASP A 415 -51.16 -8.94 17.62
N GLY A 416 -50.60 -10.14 17.39
CA GLY A 416 -50.83 -11.02 16.23
C GLY A 416 -52.25 -11.60 16.10
N PRO A 417 -52.47 -12.59 15.21
CA PRO A 417 -52.04 -13.95 15.55
C PRO A 417 -51.58 -14.84 14.36
N SER A 418 -50.98 -15.96 14.76
CA SER A 418 -50.62 -17.15 13.97
C SER A 418 -51.83 -17.86 13.35
N LEU A 419 -51.61 -18.52 12.20
CA LEU A 419 -52.38 -19.68 11.77
C LEU A 419 -51.45 -20.76 11.21
N SER A 420 -51.50 -21.93 11.84
CA SER A 420 -50.97 -23.22 11.37
C SER A 420 -52.13 -24.06 10.80
N GLY A 421 -51.89 -24.85 9.76
CA GLY A 421 -52.81 -25.92 9.33
C GLY A 421 -52.64 -26.37 7.88
N LEU A 422 -51.93 -27.49 7.68
CA LEU A 422 -51.67 -28.24 6.43
C LEU A 422 -52.96 -28.89 5.85
N PRO A 423 -52.95 -29.44 4.62
CA PRO A 423 -52.46 -30.83 4.41
C PRO A 423 -51.68 -31.06 3.10
N ALA A 424 -51.04 -32.24 3.07
CA ALA A 424 -50.15 -32.79 2.06
C ALA A 424 -50.80 -33.01 0.67
N ALA A 425 -49.96 -32.86 -0.36
CA ALA A 425 -50.21 -33.36 -1.72
C ALA A 425 -48.89 -33.92 -2.30
N ASP A 426 -49.05 -35.02 -3.02
CA ASP A 426 -48.05 -35.94 -3.56
C ASP A 426 -46.86 -35.31 -4.31
N GLU A 427 -45.70 -35.93 -4.15
CA GLU A 427 -44.47 -35.70 -4.90
C GLU A 427 -44.64 -36.03 -6.40
N PRO A 428 -44.16 -35.16 -7.31
CA PRO A 428 -43.70 -35.58 -8.62
C PRO A 428 -42.19 -35.83 -8.58
N SER A 429 -41.79 -37.02 -9.02
CA SER A 429 -40.42 -37.48 -9.25
C SER A 429 -39.52 -36.43 -9.93
N GLU A 430 -38.38 -36.17 -9.28
CA GLU A 430 -37.29 -35.28 -9.69
C GLU A 430 -36.66 -35.74 -11.04
N PRO A 431 -36.49 -34.87 -12.05
CA PRO A 431 -35.64 -35.17 -13.19
C PRO A 431 -34.16 -35.03 -12.81
N GLU A 432 -33.30 -35.91 -13.35
CA GLU A 432 -31.85 -35.91 -13.13
C GLU A 432 -31.22 -34.51 -13.28
N PRO A 433 -30.23 -34.16 -12.42
CA PRO A 433 -29.55 -32.89 -12.53
C PRO A 433 -28.78 -32.81 -13.87
N PRO A 434 -28.88 -31.71 -14.63
CA PRO A 434 -28.08 -31.54 -15.83
C PRO A 434 -26.59 -31.51 -15.47
N GLU A 435 -25.78 -32.22 -16.27
CA GLU A 435 -24.32 -32.22 -16.16
C GLU A 435 -23.74 -30.79 -16.09
N PRO A 436 -22.64 -30.57 -15.34
CA PRO A 436 -22.10 -29.24 -15.11
C PRO A 436 -21.68 -28.62 -16.45
N VAL A 437 -22.48 -27.66 -16.90
CA VAL A 437 -22.14 -26.79 -18.02
C VAL A 437 -20.93 -25.97 -17.59
N VAL A 438 -19.80 -26.19 -18.25
CA VAL A 438 -18.56 -25.44 -18.08
C VAL A 438 -18.89 -23.94 -18.14
N ALA A 439 -18.83 -23.29 -16.96
CA ALA A 439 -19.03 -21.86 -16.84
C ALA A 439 -17.94 -21.15 -17.65
N ARG A 440 -18.35 -20.48 -18.73
CA ARG A 440 -17.46 -19.63 -19.53
C ARG A 440 -16.96 -18.48 -18.65
N PRO A 441 -15.68 -18.07 -18.76
CA PRO A 441 -15.15 -16.94 -17.99
C PRO A 441 -15.99 -15.69 -18.24
N VAL A 442 -16.48 -15.08 -17.16
CA VAL A 442 -17.19 -13.79 -17.20
C VAL A 442 -16.14 -12.71 -17.50
N PRO A 443 -16.33 -11.87 -18.54
CA PRO A 443 -15.45 -10.72 -18.76
C PRO A 443 -15.56 -9.75 -17.57
N LEU A 444 -14.45 -9.06 -17.23
CA LEU A 444 -14.35 -8.02 -16.19
C LEU A 444 -15.15 -6.74 -16.52
N ARG A 445 -16.46 -6.86 -16.77
CA ARG A 445 -17.40 -5.75 -16.88
C ARG A 445 -18.60 -6.13 -16.03
N GLU A 446 -18.68 -5.58 -14.82
CA GLU A 446 -19.78 -4.67 -14.48
C GLU A 446 -19.43 -3.76 -13.28
N ALA A 447 -18.20 -3.25 -13.20
CA ALA A 447 -17.95 -2.05 -12.41
C ALA A 447 -18.54 -0.83 -13.16
N PRO A 448 -19.40 0.00 -12.55
CA PRO A 448 -19.96 1.20 -13.18
C PRO A 448 -18.92 2.31 -13.26
N LEU A 449 -17.83 2.10 -14.01
CA LEU A 449 -16.78 3.09 -14.26
C LEU A 449 -16.88 3.74 -15.66
N GLY A 450 -17.85 3.33 -16.47
CA GLY A 450 -18.01 3.79 -17.87
C GLY A 450 -18.54 5.22 -18.05
N ARG A 451 -18.53 6.10 -17.05
CA ARG A 451 -19.16 7.44 -17.18
C ARG A 451 -18.45 8.63 -16.54
N LEU A 452 -17.12 8.59 -16.38
CA LEU A 452 -16.35 9.77 -15.98
C LEU A 452 -15.12 9.97 -16.88
N VAL A 453 -15.37 10.17 -18.17
CA VAL A 453 -14.46 10.92 -19.06
C VAL A 453 -15.32 11.87 -19.88
N THR A 454 -15.74 12.97 -19.25
CA THR A 454 -16.03 14.23 -19.94
C THR A 454 -15.83 15.37 -18.94
N ASN A 455 -14.70 16.06 -19.12
CA ASN A 455 -14.26 17.36 -18.59
C ASN A 455 -14.22 17.59 -17.08
#